data_AF-A0A444L9N5-F1
#
_entry.id   AF-A0A444L9N5-F1
#
_cell.length_a   1.000
_cell.length_b   1.000
_cell.length_c   1.000
_cell.angle_alpha   90.00
_cell.angle_beta   90.00
_cell.angle_gamma   90.00
#
_symmetry.space_group_name_H-M   'P 1'
#
loop_
_entity.id
_entity.type
_entity.pdbx_description
1 polymer ?
#
loop_
_entity_poly.entity_id
_entity_poly.type
_entity_poly.pdbx_seq_one_letter_code
_entity_poly.pdbx_strand_id
1 'polypeptide(L)'
;MVLTFQALVGGSQASKVNATLPWIVAFYEPGPPPVVADMLTSARKGAFYEEIVKLSDIRQRLDARSILVSPRRRIGVDEARLATSFGIYVVLEGDHDGLSMASSGADIGEVNSRFVETILKNRSRRVASECRSAIVELLREKWLTPEELVSELRLSFDARTVTAQLRSLARGGAVRLLARTVKGEGIYGLPGIQYPARGDLSRPSRLEYLERTVTEMLSNCDRPLTSTEMSERINVSQHQIRSIMRKLAGAQKAARTGDGWVFSGKK
;
A
#
# COMPACT_ATOMS: atom_id res chain seq x y z
N MET A 1 25.71 19.96 22.45
CA MET A 1 26.22 19.36 21.20
C MET A 1 25.07 18.62 20.54
N VAL A 2 24.89 18.68 19.21
CA VAL A 2 23.82 17.93 18.52
C VAL A 2 24.41 16.61 18.03
N LEU A 3 23.96 15.49 18.59
CA LEU A 3 24.36 14.16 18.12
C LEU A 3 23.83 13.96 16.70
N THR A 4 24.69 13.56 15.76
CA THR A 4 24.29 13.27 14.38
C THR A 4 24.49 11.80 14.05
N PHE A 5 23.71 11.26 13.11
CA PHE A 5 23.95 9.90 12.60
C PHE A 5 25.34 9.74 11.97
N GLN A 6 25.93 10.80 11.42
CA GLN A 6 27.32 10.78 10.97
C GLN A 6 28.32 10.65 12.12
N ALA A 7 28.03 11.16 13.32
CA ALA A 7 28.84 10.90 14.51
C ALA A 7 28.70 9.45 15.02
N LEU A 8 27.52 8.85 14.83
CA LEU A 8 27.25 7.43 15.15
C LEU A 8 27.81 6.43 14.12
N VAL A 9 27.87 6.82 12.85
CA VAL A 9 28.22 5.93 11.71
C VAL A 9 29.61 6.23 11.14
N GLY A 10 30.05 7.50 11.18
CA GLY A 10 31.29 7.99 10.56
C GLY A 10 32.50 8.11 11.49
N GLY A 11 32.34 7.77 12.77
CA GLY A 11 33.40 7.83 13.80
C GLY A 11 33.45 6.59 14.67
N SER A 12 33.29 5.39 14.09
CA SER A 12 33.32 4.12 14.82
C SER A 12 34.67 3.87 15.50
N GLN A 13 34.83 4.38 16.71
CA GLN A 13 35.56 3.63 17.73
C GLN A 13 34.51 3.23 18.75
N ALA A 14 34.22 1.94 18.79
CA ALA A 14 33.36 1.38 19.79
C ALA A 14 33.90 1.80 21.17
N SER A 15 33.09 2.54 21.92
CA SER A 15 33.51 3.13 23.19
C SER A 15 33.28 2.13 24.30
N LYS A 16 34.32 1.91 25.11
CA LYS A 16 34.19 1.11 26.33
C LYS A 16 33.66 1.99 27.45
N VAL A 17 32.48 1.64 27.97
CA VAL A 17 31.82 2.33 29.08
C VAL A 17 31.78 1.39 30.27
N ASN A 18 32.40 1.79 31.37
CA ASN A 18 32.42 1.00 32.61
C ASN A 18 31.21 1.38 33.47
N ALA A 19 30.15 0.56 33.40
CA ALA A 19 28.98 0.65 34.26
C ALA A 19 29.12 -0.40 35.39
N THR A 20 28.09 -1.24 35.64
CA THR A 20 28.28 -2.43 36.49
C THR A 20 29.18 -3.43 35.78
N LEU A 21 29.01 -3.56 34.46
CA LEU A 21 29.90 -4.31 33.58
C LEU A 21 30.58 -3.37 32.57
N PRO A 22 31.75 -3.77 32.03
CA PRO A 22 32.35 -3.08 30.90
C PRO A 22 31.54 -3.37 29.63
N TRP A 23 30.84 -2.35 29.13
CA TRP A 23 30.06 -2.44 27.89
C TRP A 23 30.77 -1.77 26.73
N ILE A 24 30.52 -2.28 25.53
CA ILE A 24 30.95 -1.66 24.28
C ILE A 24 29.73 -1.03 23.62
N VAL A 25 29.78 0.28 23.36
CA VAL A 25 28.68 1.04 22.73
C VAL A 25 29.18 1.73 21.45
N ALA A 26 28.27 2.02 20.53
CA ALA A 26 28.59 2.77 19.31
C ALA A 26 29.02 4.21 19.61
N PHE A 27 28.47 4.84 20.64
CA PHE A 27 28.79 6.21 21.01
C PHE A 27 28.69 6.45 22.53
N TYR A 28 29.63 7.24 23.05
CA TYR A 28 29.62 7.72 24.43
C TYR A 28 30.18 9.14 24.52
N GLU A 29 29.45 10.03 25.18
CA GLU A 29 29.89 11.38 25.55
C GLU A 29 29.74 11.56 27.07
N PRO A 30 30.84 11.83 27.80
CA PRO A 30 30.84 11.87 29.27
C PRO A 30 30.30 13.18 29.89
N GLY A 31 29.82 14.13 29.08
CA GLY A 31 29.31 15.43 29.56
C GLY A 31 28.14 15.32 30.56
N PRO A 32 27.70 16.39 31.25
CA PRO A 32 26.55 16.30 32.14
C PRO A 32 25.21 16.64 31.43
N PRO A 33 24.21 15.73 31.41
CA PRO A 33 24.30 14.30 31.73
C PRO A 33 24.93 13.49 30.58
N PRO A 34 25.57 12.33 30.86
CA PRO A 34 26.28 11.58 29.83
C PRO A 34 25.32 11.11 28.75
N VAL A 35 25.78 11.02 27.50
CA VAL A 35 24.98 10.52 26.38
C VAL A 35 25.59 9.23 25.88
N VAL A 36 24.80 8.17 25.83
CA VAL A 36 25.18 6.86 25.33
C VAL A 36 24.21 6.51 24.22
N ALA A 37 24.75 6.08 23.08
CA ALA A 37 23.92 5.61 22.00
C ALA A 37 24.49 4.33 21.42
N ASP A 38 23.59 3.41 21.08
CA ASP A 38 23.96 2.16 20.45
C ASP A 38 23.01 1.74 19.34
N MET A 39 23.50 0.90 18.43
CA MET A 39 22.76 0.47 17.24
C MET A 39 22.30 -0.97 17.37
N LEU A 40 21.02 -1.22 17.08
CA LEU A 40 20.48 -2.57 16.98
C LEU A 40 20.96 -3.24 15.67
N THR A 41 22.17 -3.80 15.69
CA THR A 41 22.88 -4.34 14.52
C THR A 41 22.49 -5.77 14.14
N SER A 42 21.95 -6.57 15.08
CA SER A 42 21.48 -7.94 14.84
C SER A 42 19.95 -8.04 14.72
N ALA A 43 19.47 -8.92 13.83
CA ALA A 43 18.05 -9.26 13.66
C ALA A 43 17.62 -10.49 14.50
N ARG A 44 18.50 -11.03 15.36
CA ARG A 44 18.18 -12.18 16.21
C ARG A 44 17.12 -11.79 17.26
N LYS A 45 16.23 -12.74 17.58
CA LYS A 45 15.09 -12.57 18.50
C LYS A 45 15.48 -12.08 19.92
N GLY A 46 16.76 -12.20 20.32
CA GLY A 46 17.29 -11.73 21.62
C GLY A 46 18.05 -10.39 21.57
N ALA A 47 18.44 -9.91 20.38
CA ALA A 47 19.36 -8.78 20.26
C ALA A 47 18.81 -7.49 20.86
N PHE A 48 17.50 -7.25 20.74
CA PHE A 48 16.85 -6.10 21.37
C PHE A 48 16.97 -6.15 22.90
N TYR A 49 16.72 -7.30 23.51
CA TYR A 49 16.76 -7.45 24.97
C TYR A 49 18.18 -7.32 25.52
N GLU A 50 19.17 -7.85 24.80
CA GLU A 50 20.59 -7.69 25.12
C GLU A 50 20.97 -6.20 25.15
N GLU A 51 20.56 -5.43 24.14
CA GLU A 51 20.85 -3.99 24.09
C GLU A 51 20.09 -3.18 25.14
N ILE A 52 18.85 -3.55 25.46
CA ILE A 52 18.10 -2.91 26.55
C ILE A 52 18.78 -3.16 27.90
N VAL A 53 19.24 -4.38 28.19
CA VAL A 53 19.95 -4.69 29.44
C VAL A 53 21.23 -3.86 29.55
N LYS A 54 22.01 -3.81 28.48
CA LYS A 54 23.25 -3.02 28.41
C LYS A 54 22.98 -1.52 28.63
N LEU A 55 22.05 -0.93 27.89
CA LEU A 55 21.72 0.50 28.00
C LEU A 55 21.09 0.83 29.36
N SER A 56 20.28 -0.07 29.92
CA SER A 56 19.70 0.09 31.26
C SER A 56 20.77 0.10 32.34
N ASP A 57 21.77 -0.78 32.28
CA ASP A 57 22.89 -0.81 33.24
C ASP A 57 23.67 0.51 33.20
N ILE A 58 24.03 0.97 32.00
CA ILE A 58 24.77 2.21 31.81
C ILE A 58 23.97 3.42 32.32
N ARG A 59 22.68 3.50 31.99
CA ARG A 59 21.78 4.54 32.48
C ARG A 59 21.74 4.57 34.01
N GLN A 60 21.46 3.44 34.65
CA GLN A 60 21.30 3.38 36.11
C GLN A 60 22.60 3.73 36.83
N ARG A 61 23.74 3.32 36.28
CA ARG A 61 25.03 3.51 36.94
C ARG A 61 25.61 4.91 36.74
N LEU A 62 25.43 5.50 35.56
CA LEU A 62 26.07 6.75 35.16
C LEU A 62 25.09 7.93 34.98
N ASP A 63 23.80 7.72 35.25
CA ASP A 63 22.72 8.66 34.94
C ASP A 63 22.75 9.11 33.46
N ALA A 64 23.12 8.19 32.57
CA ALA A 64 23.32 8.47 31.16
C ALA A 64 21.99 8.47 30.39
N ARG A 65 21.81 9.46 29.52
CA ARG A 65 20.80 9.44 28.45
C ARG A 65 21.15 8.31 27.49
N SER A 66 20.33 7.27 27.52
CA SER A 66 20.59 6.05 26.75
C SER A 66 19.67 5.96 25.55
N ILE A 67 20.26 5.87 24.36
CA ILE A 67 19.57 5.94 23.07
C ILE A 67 19.82 4.65 22.29
N LEU A 68 18.76 3.92 21.97
CA LEU A 68 18.78 2.79 21.06
C LEU A 68 18.36 3.23 19.66
N VAL A 69 19.31 3.18 18.74
CA VAL A 69 19.09 3.42 17.32
C VAL A 69 18.69 2.10 16.67
N SER A 70 17.48 2.06 16.12
CA SER A 70 16.95 0.89 15.44
C SER A 70 16.85 1.11 13.93
N PRO A 71 17.36 0.18 13.11
CA PRO A 71 16.95 0.07 11.72
C PRO A 71 15.43 -0.09 11.64
N ARG A 72 14.86 0.32 10.49
CA ARG A 72 13.42 0.14 10.24
C ARG A 72 13.04 -1.34 10.44
N ARG A 73 11.92 -1.58 11.11
CA ARG A 73 11.26 -2.91 11.27
C ARG A 73 11.89 -3.89 12.27
N ARG A 74 12.90 -3.50 13.05
CA ARG A 74 13.51 -4.40 14.05
C ARG A 74 12.86 -4.35 15.44
N ILE A 75 12.21 -3.24 15.75
CA ILE A 75 11.52 -3.00 17.00
C ILE A 75 10.05 -2.76 16.67
N GLY A 76 9.14 -3.42 17.39
CA GLY A 76 7.70 -3.23 17.30
C GLY A 76 7.19 -2.26 18.37
N VAL A 77 5.87 -2.22 18.54
CA VAL A 77 5.23 -1.31 19.52
C VAL A 77 5.52 -1.77 20.95
N ASP A 78 5.53 -3.07 21.20
CA ASP A 78 5.72 -3.62 22.54
C ASP A 78 7.16 -3.45 23.00
N GLU A 79 8.13 -3.65 22.10
CA GLU A 79 9.55 -3.38 22.36
C GLU A 79 9.81 -1.89 22.62
N ALA A 80 9.18 -1.00 21.86
CA ALA A 80 9.27 0.44 22.12
C ALA A 80 8.71 0.83 23.49
N ARG A 81 7.57 0.23 23.88
CA ARG A 81 6.98 0.43 25.22
C ARG A 81 7.89 -0.09 26.33
N LEU A 82 8.49 -1.26 26.13
CA LEU A 82 9.45 -1.82 27.07
C LEU A 82 10.65 -0.89 27.25
N ALA A 83 11.22 -0.38 26.16
CA ALA A 83 12.31 0.58 26.21
C ALA A 83 11.94 1.85 26.99
N THR A 84 10.72 2.38 26.81
CA THR A 84 10.20 3.50 27.61
C THR A 84 10.19 3.17 29.11
N SER A 85 9.77 1.96 29.51
CA SER A 85 9.77 1.54 30.92
C SER A 85 11.19 1.47 31.52
N PHE A 86 12.21 1.17 30.71
CA PHE A 86 13.61 1.23 31.11
C PHE A 86 14.24 2.63 30.93
N GLY A 87 13.45 3.63 30.52
CA GLY A 87 13.87 5.00 30.22
C GLY A 87 14.97 5.07 29.16
N ILE A 88 14.82 4.27 28.12
CA ILE A 88 15.70 4.25 26.95
C ILE A 88 14.96 4.88 25.78
N TYR A 89 15.59 5.86 25.14
CA TYR A 89 15.07 6.46 23.92
C TYR A 89 15.21 5.47 22.76
N VAL A 90 14.19 5.35 21.92
CA VAL A 90 14.23 4.54 20.70
C VAL A 90 14.05 5.45 19.50
N VAL A 91 15.04 5.45 18.61
CA VAL A 91 15.05 6.32 17.44
C VAL A 91 15.25 5.47 16.18
N LEU A 92 14.52 5.79 15.11
CA LEU A 92 14.74 5.14 13.82
C LEU A 92 16.04 5.63 13.19
N GLU A 93 16.77 4.72 12.59
CA GLU A 93 17.90 5.08 11.74
C GLU A 93 17.47 6.11 10.65
N GLY A 94 18.15 7.25 10.64
CA GLY A 94 17.86 8.39 9.76
C GLY A 94 16.81 9.39 10.28
N ASP A 95 16.23 9.19 11.46
CA ASP A 95 15.35 10.20 12.12
C ASP A 95 16.20 11.22 12.90
N HIS A 96 16.79 12.16 12.16
CA HIS A 96 17.68 13.18 12.73
C HIS A 96 17.01 14.02 13.83
N ASP A 97 15.72 14.34 13.66
CA ASP A 97 14.97 15.08 14.65
C ASP A 97 14.77 14.26 15.93
N GLY A 98 14.35 12.99 15.80
CA GLY A 98 14.19 12.08 16.94
C GLY A 98 15.50 11.89 17.70
N LEU A 99 16.61 11.78 16.98
CA LEU A 99 17.94 11.68 17.58
C LEU A 99 18.36 12.97 18.31
N SER A 100 18.07 14.12 17.72
CA SER A 100 18.32 15.44 18.32
C SER A 100 17.53 15.62 19.61
N MET A 101 16.23 15.27 19.60
CA MET A 101 15.35 15.30 20.78
C MET A 101 15.83 14.37 21.89
N ALA A 102 16.21 13.14 21.55
CA ALA A 102 16.74 12.18 22.51
C ALA A 102 18.04 12.69 23.16
N SER A 103 18.93 13.27 22.35
CA SER A 103 20.24 13.76 22.82
C SER A 103 20.11 15.01 23.68
N SER A 104 19.14 15.89 23.39
CA SER A 104 18.87 17.09 24.19
C SER A 104 18.17 16.79 25.51
N GLY A 105 17.64 15.57 25.69
CA GLY A 105 16.93 15.16 26.90
C GLY A 105 15.46 15.53 26.91
N ALA A 106 14.79 15.51 25.75
CA ALA A 106 13.34 15.60 25.66
C ALA A 106 12.65 14.46 26.43
N ASP A 107 11.33 14.56 26.62
CA ASP A 107 10.57 13.51 27.30
C ASP A 107 10.69 12.16 26.55
N ILE A 108 11.03 11.10 27.27
CA ILE A 108 11.22 9.76 26.69
C ILE A 108 9.90 9.23 26.10
N GLY A 109 8.78 9.51 26.77
CA GLY A 109 7.45 9.12 26.31
C GLY A 109 7.11 9.78 24.98
N GLU A 110 7.38 11.07 24.83
CA GLU A 110 7.18 11.83 23.59
C GLU A 110 8.02 11.26 22.44
N VAL A 111 9.33 11.11 22.64
CA VAL A 111 10.25 10.61 21.60
C VAL A 111 9.85 9.19 21.16
N ASN A 112 9.58 8.29 22.11
CA ASN A 112 9.20 6.92 21.79
C ASN A 112 7.79 6.82 21.19
N SER A 113 6.88 7.75 21.51
CA SER A 113 5.56 7.82 20.87
C SER A 113 5.67 8.18 19.39
N ARG A 114 6.53 9.14 19.03
CA ARG A 114 6.83 9.47 17.63
C ARG A 114 7.39 8.28 16.85
N PHE A 115 8.25 7.48 17.49
CA PHE A 115 8.75 6.23 16.93
C PHE A 115 7.61 5.24 16.65
N VAL A 116 6.74 5.01 17.65
CA VAL A 116 5.56 4.11 17.54
C VAL A 116 4.60 4.57 16.42
N GLU A 117 4.29 5.86 16.36
CA GLU A 117 3.45 6.43 15.31
C GLU A 117 4.02 6.16 13.92
N THR A 118 5.34 6.31 13.77
CA THR A 118 6.02 6.06 12.50
C THR A 118 5.94 4.59 12.09
N ILE A 119 6.07 3.65 13.04
CA ILE A 119 5.88 2.21 12.79
C ILE A 119 4.45 1.92 12.33
N LEU A 120 3.45 2.43 13.06
CA LEU A 120 2.03 2.19 12.76
C LEU A 120 1.65 2.75 11.38
N LYS A 121 2.12 3.96 11.05
CA LYS A 121 1.91 4.59 9.74
C LYS A 121 2.51 3.76 8.61
N ASN A 122 3.72 3.24 8.80
CA ASN A 122 4.38 2.39 7.81
C ASN A 122 3.68 1.05 7.62
N ARG A 123 3.19 0.43 8.71
CA ARG A 123 2.39 -0.80 8.64
C ARG A 123 1.09 -0.56 7.87
N SER A 124 0.38 0.52 8.16
CA SER A 124 -0.85 0.91 7.44
C SER A 124 -0.61 1.14 5.94
N ARG A 125 0.47 1.85 5.58
CA ARG A 125 0.85 2.07 4.17
C ARG A 125 1.11 0.76 3.42
N ARG A 126 1.77 -0.20 4.08
CA ARG A 126 2.04 -1.51 3.51
C ARG A 126 0.76 -2.30 3.27
N VAL A 127 -0.10 -2.42 4.28
CA VAL A 127 -1.41 -3.09 4.17
C VAL A 127 -2.23 -2.46 3.05
N ALA A 128 -2.25 -1.13 2.95
CA ALA A 128 -2.92 -0.43 1.87
C ALA A 128 -2.34 -0.77 0.49
N SER A 129 -1.02 -0.91 0.37
CA SER A 129 -0.37 -1.27 -0.89
C SER A 129 -0.63 -2.73 -1.30
N GLU A 130 -0.57 -3.65 -0.36
CA GLU A 130 -0.89 -5.07 -0.56
C GLU A 130 -2.37 -5.22 -0.97
N CYS A 131 -3.27 -4.52 -0.29
CA CYS A 131 -4.69 -4.50 -0.62
C CYS A 131 -4.96 -3.94 -2.03
N ARG A 132 -4.32 -2.82 -2.41
CA ARG A 132 -4.46 -2.29 -3.79
C ARG A 132 -4.01 -3.30 -4.84
N SER A 133 -2.89 -3.98 -4.60
CA SER A 133 -2.37 -4.99 -5.51
C SER A 133 -3.35 -6.15 -5.64
N ALA A 134 -3.88 -6.65 -4.51
CA ALA A 134 -4.87 -7.73 -4.51
C ALA A 134 -6.17 -7.34 -5.24
N ILE A 135 -6.67 -6.11 -5.05
CA ILE A 135 -7.83 -5.61 -5.79
C ILE A 135 -7.55 -5.60 -7.29
N VAL A 136 -6.39 -5.10 -7.73
CA VAL A 136 -6.04 -5.04 -9.15
C VAL A 136 -5.96 -6.44 -9.75
N GLU A 137 -5.33 -7.40 -9.07
CA GLU A 137 -5.23 -8.78 -9.55
C GLU A 137 -6.61 -9.44 -9.71
N LEU A 138 -7.51 -9.32 -8.72
CA LEU A 138 -8.90 -9.80 -8.87
C LEU A 138 -9.60 -9.16 -10.06
N LEU A 139 -9.41 -7.84 -10.24
CA LEU A 139 -10.04 -7.10 -11.33
C LEU A 139 -9.45 -7.43 -12.70
N ARG A 140 -8.29 -8.10 -12.82
CA ARG A 140 -7.82 -8.61 -14.12
C ARG A 140 -8.72 -9.70 -14.68
N GLU A 141 -9.27 -10.52 -13.80
CA GLU A 141 -10.08 -11.68 -14.19
C GLU A 141 -11.56 -11.34 -14.25
N LYS A 142 -12.05 -10.55 -13.28
CA LYS A 142 -13.49 -10.29 -13.10
C LYS A 142 -13.72 -8.84 -12.71
N TRP A 143 -14.71 -8.22 -13.33
CA TRP A 143 -15.28 -6.97 -12.82
C TRP A 143 -16.27 -7.22 -11.67
N LEU A 144 -16.06 -6.51 -10.56
CA LEU A 144 -16.69 -6.80 -9.27
C LEU A 144 -17.34 -5.57 -8.65
N THR A 145 -18.38 -5.79 -7.85
CA THR A 145 -18.95 -4.77 -6.95
C THR A 145 -18.05 -4.58 -5.72
N PRO A 146 -18.20 -3.48 -4.96
CA PRO A 146 -17.50 -3.31 -3.69
C PRO A 146 -17.75 -4.45 -2.71
N GLU A 147 -18.98 -4.98 -2.67
CA GLU A 147 -19.37 -6.06 -1.77
C GLU A 147 -18.70 -7.39 -2.16
N GLU A 148 -18.63 -7.68 -3.45
CA GLU A 148 -17.93 -8.86 -3.96
C GLU A 148 -16.42 -8.77 -3.68
N LEU A 149 -15.79 -7.60 -3.90
CA LEU A 149 -14.39 -7.38 -3.55
C LEU A 149 -14.12 -7.57 -2.07
N VAL A 150 -14.99 -7.07 -1.19
CA VAL A 150 -14.89 -7.29 0.25
C VAL A 150 -15.03 -8.78 0.58
N SER A 151 -15.97 -9.48 -0.04
CA SER A 151 -16.19 -10.91 0.18
C SER A 151 -14.97 -11.75 -0.22
N GLU A 152 -14.37 -11.48 -1.38
CA GLU A 152 -13.18 -12.19 -1.89
C GLU A 152 -11.94 -11.91 -1.02
N LEU A 153 -11.80 -10.69 -0.50
CA LEU A 153 -10.60 -10.24 0.23
C LEU A 153 -10.73 -10.33 1.76
N ARG A 154 -11.87 -10.79 2.29
CA ARG A 154 -12.21 -10.74 3.73
C ARG A 154 -11.22 -11.44 4.66
N LEU A 155 -10.50 -12.44 4.17
CA LEU A 155 -9.52 -13.19 4.99
C LEU A 155 -8.20 -12.42 5.16
N SER A 156 -7.91 -11.49 4.26
CA SER A 156 -6.63 -10.75 4.24
C SER A 156 -6.78 -9.30 4.66
N PHE A 157 -7.94 -8.69 4.42
CA PHE A 157 -8.18 -7.27 4.66
C PHE A 157 -9.56 -7.02 5.24
N ASP A 158 -9.66 -5.99 6.09
CA ASP A 158 -10.94 -5.51 6.58
C ASP A 158 -11.72 -4.76 5.48
N ALA A 159 -13.05 -4.80 5.58
CA ALA A 159 -13.95 -4.20 4.59
C ALA A 159 -13.70 -2.69 4.39
N ARG A 160 -13.31 -1.98 5.46
CA ARG A 160 -13.03 -0.54 5.40
C ARG A 160 -11.76 -0.27 4.59
N THR A 161 -10.70 -1.04 4.79
CA THR A 161 -9.48 -0.96 3.97
C THR A 161 -9.76 -1.25 2.51
N VAL A 162 -10.47 -2.34 2.19
CA VAL A 162 -10.81 -2.69 0.79
C VAL A 162 -11.58 -1.55 0.11
N THR A 163 -12.63 -1.03 0.76
CA THR A 163 -13.45 0.06 0.23
C THR A 163 -12.65 1.35 0.04
N ALA A 164 -11.78 1.69 1.00
CA ALA A 164 -10.92 2.86 0.93
C ALA A 164 -9.90 2.75 -0.21
N GLN A 165 -9.28 1.58 -0.38
CA GLN A 165 -8.31 1.34 -1.44
C GLN A 165 -8.96 1.29 -2.83
N LEU A 166 -10.14 0.67 -2.98
CA LEU A 166 -10.92 0.71 -4.22
C LEU A 166 -11.23 2.17 -4.63
N ARG A 167 -11.69 2.99 -3.68
CA ARG A 167 -11.96 4.42 -3.94
C ARG A 167 -10.69 5.17 -4.34
N SER A 168 -9.55 4.86 -3.70
CA SER A 168 -8.26 5.44 -4.05
C SER A 168 -7.85 5.07 -5.48
N LEU A 169 -8.00 3.80 -5.87
CA LEU A 169 -7.70 3.32 -7.22
C LEU A 169 -8.63 3.94 -8.27
N ALA A 170 -9.91 4.09 -7.94
CA ALA A 170 -10.89 4.73 -8.82
C ALA A 170 -10.58 6.22 -9.06
N ARG A 171 -10.25 6.97 -8.00
CA ARG A 171 -9.84 8.38 -8.12
C ARG A 171 -8.54 8.54 -8.90
N GLY A 172 -7.61 7.60 -8.75
CA GLY A 172 -6.35 7.58 -9.50
C GLY A 172 -6.48 7.09 -10.94
N GLY A 173 -7.68 6.66 -11.37
CA GLY A 173 -7.94 6.17 -12.74
C GLY A 173 -7.43 4.76 -13.03
N ALA A 174 -6.78 4.08 -12.08
CA ALA A 174 -6.30 2.71 -12.23
C ALA A 174 -7.46 1.69 -12.30
N VAL A 175 -8.60 2.02 -11.69
CA VAL A 175 -9.85 1.26 -11.75
C VAL A 175 -10.95 2.21 -12.24
N ARG A 176 -11.91 1.70 -13.01
CA ARG A 176 -13.06 2.48 -13.49
C ARG A 176 -14.38 1.83 -13.12
N LEU A 177 -15.39 2.67 -12.89
CA LEU A 177 -16.78 2.25 -12.85
C LEU A 177 -17.20 1.88 -14.28
N LEU A 178 -17.57 0.62 -14.50
CA LEU A 178 -17.90 0.12 -15.84
C LEU A 178 -19.40 0.06 -16.09
N ALA A 179 -20.19 -0.24 -15.06
CA ALA A 179 -21.65 -0.39 -15.12
C ALA A 179 -22.28 -0.30 -13.72
N ARG A 180 -23.61 -0.37 -13.65
CA ARG A 180 -24.36 -0.52 -12.40
C ARG A 180 -25.29 -1.72 -12.43
N THR A 181 -25.45 -2.37 -11.27
CA THR A 181 -26.43 -3.45 -11.07
C THR A 181 -27.87 -2.91 -11.09
N VAL A 182 -28.86 -3.79 -11.12
CA VAL A 182 -30.29 -3.43 -10.96
C VAL A 182 -30.56 -2.66 -9.66
N LYS A 183 -29.76 -2.91 -8.61
CA LYS A 183 -29.85 -2.20 -7.31
C LYS A 183 -29.13 -0.85 -7.32
N GLY A 184 -28.46 -0.48 -8.41
CA GLY A 184 -27.71 0.77 -8.52
C GLY A 184 -26.27 0.70 -8.00
N GLU A 185 -25.81 -0.45 -7.53
CA GLU A 185 -24.43 -0.67 -7.08
C GLU A 185 -23.46 -0.56 -8.26
N GLY A 186 -22.31 0.07 -8.04
CA GLY A 186 -21.29 0.21 -9.06
C GLY A 186 -20.49 -1.08 -9.26
N ILE A 187 -20.25 -1.47 -10.50
CA ILE A 187 -19.35 -2.56 -10.87
C ILE A 187 -18.07 -1.97 -11.43
N TYR A 188 -16.95 -2.36 -10.84
CA TYR A 188 -15.63 -1.81 -11.13
C TYR A 188 -14.77 -2.81 -11.92
N GLY A 189 -13.92 -2.31 -12.79
CA GLY A 189 -12.94 -3.10 -13.52
C GLY A 189 -11.76 -2.25 -13.98
N LEU A 190 -10.79 -2.90 -14.62
CA LEU A 190 -9.61 -2.24 -15.15
C LEU A 190 -9.90 -1.60 -16.51
N PRO A 191 -9.30 -0.43 -16.81
CA PRO A 191 -9.45 0.20 -18.12
C PRO A 191 -8.85 -0.69 -19.22
N GLY A 192 -9.55 -0.80 -20.35
CA GLY A 192 -9.08 -1.54 -21.53
C GLY A 192 -9.26 -3.06 -21.47
N ILE A 193 -9.74 -3.62 -20.36
CA ILE A 193 -10.10 -5.04 -20.28
C ILE A 193 -11.56 -5.22 -20.67
N GLN A 194 -11.82 -6.20 -21.54
CA GLN A 194 -13.16 -6.62 -21.94
C GLN A 194 -13.65 -7.71 -21.00
N TYR A 195 -14.80 -7.49 -20.35
CA TYR A 195 -15.41 -8.46 -19.45
C TYR A 195 -16.67 -9.09 -20.08
N PRO A 196 -17.01 -10.33 -19.72
CA PRO A 196 -18.31 -10.91 -20.07
C PRO A 196 -19.45 -10.08 -19.48
N ALA A 197 -20.54 -9.90 -20.23
CA ALA A 197 -21.70 -9.18 -19.74
C ALA A 197 -22.37 -9.92 -18.58
N ARG A 198 -22.61 -9.23 -17.45
CA ARG A 198 -23.29 -9.80 -16.29
C ARG A 198 -24.81 -9.81 -16.48
N GLY A 199 -25.47 -10.78 -15.86
CA GLY A 199 -26.93 -10.91 -15.88
C GLY A 199 -27.66 -9.90 -14.99
N ASP A 200 -26.98 -9.39 -13.95
CA ASP A 200 -27.53 -8.49 -12.92
C ASP A 200 -27.37 -6.99 -13.23
N LEU A 201 -26.97 -6.65 -14.46
CA LEU A 201 -26.85 -5.27 -14.91
C LEU A 201 -28.22 -4.60 -15.05
N SER A 202 -28.31 -3.33 -14.67
CA SER A 202 -29.47 -2.51 -15.02
C SER A 202 -29.62 -2.40 -16.54
N ARG A 203 -30.87 -2.31 -17.05
CA ARG A 203 -31.12 -2.20 -18.50
C ARG A 203 -30.35 -1.04 -19.17
N PRO A 204 -30.30 0.18 -18.59
CA PRO A 204 -29.50 1.27 -19.15
C PRO A 204 -28.00 0.95 -19.15
N SER A 205 -27.45 0.48 -18.02
CA SER A 205 -26.02 0.15 -17.93
C SER A 205 -25.61 -0.98 -18.85
N ARG A 206 -26.49 -1.97 -19.07
CA ARG A 206 -26.23 -3.05 -20.03
C ARG A 206 -26.13 -2.52 -21.45
N LEU A 207 -27.03 -1.64 -21.87
CA LEU A 207 -26.99 -1.04 -23.21
C LEU A 207 -25.72 -0.21 -23.40
N GLU A 208 -25.39 0.64 -22.43
CA GLU A 208 -24.19 1.48 -22.44
C GLU A 208 -22.91 0.64 -22.48
N TYR A 209 -22.82 -0.39 -21.62
CA TYR A 209 -21.69 -1.31 -21.57
C TYR A 209 -21.48 -2.02 -22.90
N LEU A 210 -22.54 -2.58 -23.48
CA LEU A 210 -22.44 -3.31 -24.74
C LEU A 210 -22.11 -2.37 -25.92
N GLU A 211 -22.70 -1.19 -25.98
CA GLU A 211 -22.38 -0.21 -27.04
C GLU A 211 -20.92 0.23 -26.98
N ARG A 212 -20.40 0.54 -25.78
CA ARG A 212 -18.99 0.86 -25.58
C ARG A 212 -18.09 -0.30 -25.97
N THR A 213 -18.37 -1.50 -25.47
CA THR A 213 -17.55 -2.69 -25.71
C THR A 213 -17.50 -3.03 -27.19
N VAL A 214 -18.65 -3.04 -27.88
CA VAL A 214 -18.72 -3.29 -29.34
C VAL A 214 -17.96 -2.22 -30.12
N THR A 215 -18.08 -0.95 -29.73
CA THR A 215 -17.35 0.14 -30.37
C THR A 215 -15.83 -0.03 -30.22
N GLU A 216 -15.36 -0.35 -29.01
CA GLU A 216 -13.94 -0.61 -28.73
C GLU A 216 -13.42 -1.85 -29.48
N MET A 217 -14.23 -2.90 -29.60
CA MET A 217 -13.88 -4.07 -30.40
C MET A 217 -13.67 -3.72 -31.88
N LEU A 218 -14.56 -2.91 -32.45
CA LEU A 218 -14.46 -2.50 -33.85
C LEU A 218 -13.30 -1.53 -34.08
N SER A 219 -13.02 -0.61 -33.14
CA SER A 219 -11.89 0.32 -33.27
C SER A 219 -10.55 -0.39 -33.17
N ASN A 220 -10.46 -1.44 -32.36
CA ASN A 220 -9.21 -2.16 -32.10
C ASN A 220 -8.98 -3.34 -33.05
N CYS A 221 -9.90 -3.61 -33.98
CA CYS A 221 -9.72 -4.65 -34.99
C CYS A 221 -9.45 -4.02 -36.36
N ASP A 222 -8.49 -4.60 -37.09
CA ASP A 222 -8.14 -4.16 -38.45
C ASP A 222 -8.90 -4.94 -39.53
N ARG A 223 -9.60 -6.01 -39.12
CA ARG A 223 -10.48 -6.79 -39.99
C ARG A 223 -11.95 -6.57 -39.61
N PRO A 224 -12.88 -6.78 -40.56
CA PRO A 224 -14.30 -6.84 -40.25
C PRO A 224 -14.59 -7.90 -39.17
N LEU A 225 -15.43 -7.54 -38.20
CA LEU A 225 -15.93 -8.45 -37.17
C LEU A 225 -17.39 -8.83 -37.46
N THR A 226 -17.69 -10.12 -37.40
CA THR A 226 -19.07 -10.60 -37.56
C THR A 226 -19.86 -10.45 -36.25
N SER A 227 -21.19 -10.43 -36.35
CA SER A 227 -22.05 -10.40 -35.16
C SER A 227 -21.91 -11.66 -34.30
N THR A 228 -21.51 -12.79 -34.88
CA THR A 228 -21.23 -14.05 -34.17
C THR A 228 -19.98 -13.92 -33.33
N GLU A 229 -18.87 -13.44 -33.90
CA GLU A 229 -17.61 -13.27 -33.17
C GLU A 229 -17.74 -12.29 -32.00
N MET A 230 -18.47 -11.19 -32.19
CA MET A 230 -18.74 -10.23 -31.11
C MET A 230 -19.62 -10.83 -30.00
N SER A 231 -20.61 -11.64 -30.38
CA SER A 231 -21.53 -12.32 -29.47
C SER A 231 -20.79 -13.33 -28.59
N GLU A 232 -19.88 -14.12 -29.17
CA GLU A 232 -19.06 -15.08 -28.46
C GLU A 232 -18.08 -14.40 -27.49
N ARG A 233 -17.37 -13.36 -27.94
CA ARG A 233 -16.37 -12.67 -27.10
C ARG A 233 -16.99 -11.95 -25.89
N ILE A 234 -18.18 -11.36 -26.04
CA ILE A 234 -18.86 -10.63 -24.95
C ILE A 234 -19.77 -11.57 -24.12
N ASN A 235 -19.99 -12.81 -24.60
CA ASN A 235 -20.92 -13.78 -24.04
C ASN A 235 -22.37 -13.25 -23.95
N VAL A 236 -22.91 -12.78 -25.08
CA VAL A 236 -24.28 -12.27 -25.21
C VAL A 236 -24.95 -12.81 -26.46
N SER A 237 -26.28 -12.70 -26.57
CA SER A 237 -26.98 -13.19 -27.77
C SER A 237 -26.68 -12.34 -29.01
N GLN A 238 -26.60 -12.98 -30.18
CA GLN A 238 -26.40 -12.27 -31.45
C GLN A 238 -27.45 -11.20 -31.73
N HIS A 239 -28.69 -11.39 -31.26
CA HIS A 239 -29.75 -10.40 -31.40
C HIS A 239 -29.41 -9.07 -30.70
N GLN A 240 -28.77 -9.13 -29.53
CA GLN A 240 -28.32 -7.93 -28.81
C GLN A 240 -27.23 -7.20 -29.60
N ILE A 241 -26.25 -7.94 -30.12
CA ILE A 241 -25.19 -7.37 -30.98
C ILE A 241 -25.79 -6.73 -32.24
N ARG A 242 -26.68 -7.43 -32.97
CA ARG A 242 -27.32 -6.90 -34.18
C ARG A 242 -28.15 -5.64 -33.90
N SER A 243 -28.76 -5.53 -32.72
CA SER A 243 -29.47 -4.32 -32.30
C SER A 243 -28.52 -3.14 -32.14
N ILE A 244 -27.38 -3.35 -31.48
CA ILE A 244 -26.34 -2.33 -31.29
C ILE A 244 -25.73 -1.94 -32.63
N MET A 245 -25.42 -2.89 -33.50
CA MET A 245 -24.85 -2.60 -34.82
C MET A 245 -25.80 -1.75 -35.68
N ARG A 246 -27.11 -2.01 -35.66
CA ARG A 246 -28.09 -1.16 -36.35
C ARG A 246 -28.07 0.27 -35.82
N LYS A 247 -27.96 0.45 -34.50
CA LYS A 247 -27.84 1.77 -33.87
C LYS A 247 -26.55 2.48 -34.30
N LEU A 248 -25.42 1.79 -34.24
CA LEU A 248 -24.11 2.34 -34.64
C LEU A 248 -24.06 2.70 -36.13
N ALA A 249 -24.67 1.89 -36.99
CA ALA A 249 -24.78 2.15 -38.42
C ALA A 249 -25.66 3.37 -38.72
N GLY A 250 -26.81 3.50 -38.06
CA GLY A 250 -27.67 4.68 -38.17
C GLY A 250 -26.97 5.97 -37.73
N ALA A 251 -26.05 5.86 -36.77
CA ALA A 251 -25.19 6.97 -36.32
C ALA A 251 -23.90 7.14 -37.15
N GLN A 252 -23.73 6.42 -38.26
CA GLN A 252 -22.55 6.44 -39.13
C GLN A 252 -21.22 6.10 -38.44
N LYS A 253 -21.25 5.41 -37.29
CA LYS A 253 -20.05 4.99 -36.54
C LYS A 253 -19.51 3.63 -36.97
N ALA A 254 -20.33 2.82 -37.64
CA ALA A 254 -19.94 1.52 -38.16
C ALA A 254 -20.49 1.33 -39.57
N ALA A 255 -19.71 0.66 -40.43
CA ALA A 255 -20.09 0.30 -41.78
C ALA A 255 -20.03 -1.22 -41.95
N ARG A 256 -20.87 -1.74 -42.84
CA ARG A 256 -20.89 -3.16 -43.18
C ARG A 256 -19.93 -3.41 -44.34
N THR A 257 -19.06 -4.39 -44.21
CA THR A 257 -18.08 -4.77 -45.24
C THR A 257 -18.09 -6.29 -45.37
N GLY A 258 -18.66 -6.79 -46.48
CA GLY A 258 -18.95 -8.21 -46.64
C GLY A 258 -19.98 -8.70 -45.61
N ASP A 259 -19.64 -9.76 -44.90
CA ASP A 259 -20.42 -10.35 -43.80
C ASP A 259 -20.14 -9.71 -42.43
N GLY A 260 -19.08 -8.90 -42.33
CA GLY A 260 -18.63 -8.26 -41.09
C GLY A 260 -18.92 -6.76 -41.01
N TRP A 261 -18.46 -6.18 -39.90
CA TRP A 261 -18.58 -4.76 -39.58
C TRP A 261 -17.22 -4.15 -39.29
N VAL A 262 -17.04 -2.90 -39.70
CA VAL A 262 -15.83 -2.09 -39.46
C VAL A 262 -16.20 -0.76 -38.82
N PHE A 263 -15.27 -0.18 -38.07
CA PHE A 263 -15.44 1.15 -37.49
C PHE A 263 -15.26 2.24 -38.56
N SER A 264 -16.24 3.12 -38.73
CA SER A 264 -16.23 4.15 -39.78
C SER A 264 -15.32 5.35 -39.46
N GLY A 265 -14.76 5.41 -38.25
CA GLY A 265 -13.90 6.51 -37.80
C GLY A 265 -12.40 6.32 -38.02
N LYS A 266 -11.96 5.21 -38.65
CA LYS A 266 -10.57 5.04 -39.11
C LYS A 266 -10.45 5.73 -40.49
N LYS A 267 -10.03 6.99 -40.51
CA LYS A 267 -9.37 7.62 -41.67
C LYS A 267 -7.88 7.67 -41.41
#